data_AF-A0A9D5VA92-F1
#
_entry.id   AF-A0A9D5VA92-F1
#
_cell.length_a   1.000
_cell.length_b   1.000
_cell.length_c   1.000
_cell.angle_alpha   90.00
_cell.angle_beta   90.00
_cell.angle_gamma   90.00
#
_symmetry.space_group_name_H-M   'P 1'
#
loop_
_entity.id
_entity.type
_entity.pdbx_description
1 polymer ?
#
loop_
_entity_poly.entity_id
_entity_poly.type
_entity_poly.pdbx_seq_one_letter_code
_entity_poly.pdbx_strand_id
1 'polypeptide(L)'
;MAYSQEISRECPGAFLFLVDHSRSMNKDFGVDENGNPVSRAVLVAEALNSTLEELVNRCMRDEGVRDYFDIGVIGYGETHRPRFCWEDGLAGRSLVPISEVAANARVDEQEITTMVRGQPVSETVTVSHWITPTAIESTPMNAAVKLAYATLQEWIYRNPNS
;
A
#
# COMPACT_ATOMS: atom_id res chain seq x y z
N MET A 1 0.89 4.99 30.26
CA MET A 1 2.22 4.39 30.06
C MET A 1 2.44 4.29 28.56
N ALA A 2 3.62 4.63 28.05
CA ALA A 2 3.92 4.47 26.64
C ALA A 2 4.10 2.98 26.34
N TYR A 3 3.53 2.51 25.24
CA TYR A 3 3.69 1.14 24.77
C TYR A 3 5.17 0.94 24.38
N SER A 4 5.84 -0.06 24.97
CA SER A 4 7.28 -0.30 24.84
C SER A 4 7.63 -1.69 24.30
N GLN A 5 6.65 -2.41 23.76
CA GLN A 5 6.87 -3.74 23.22
C GLN A 5 7.68 -3.64 21.93
N GLU A 6 8.67 -4.52 21.79
CA GLU A 6 9.47 -4.62 20.57
C GLU A 6 8.71 -5.39 19.51
N ILE A 7 8.73 -4.87 18.28
CA ILE A 7 8.11 -5.55 17.13
C ILE A 7 8.99 -6.74 16.75
N SER A 8 8.40 -7.93 16.77
CA SER A 8 9.09 -9.19 16.48
C SER A 8 8.16 -10.18 15.78
N ARG A 9 8.63 -11.38 15.45
CA ARG A 9 7.76 -12.43 14.86
C ARG A 9 6.72 -12.95 15.83
N GLU A 10 7.01 -12.87 17.13
CA GLU A 10 6.13 -13.31 18.21
C GLU A 10 5.16 -12.19 18.64
N CYS A 11 5.52 -10.95 18.34
CA CYS A 11 4.71 -9.74 18.56
C CYS A 11 4.69 -8.93 17.25
N PRO A 12 3.96 -9.38 16.21
CA PRO A 12 3.86 -8.64 14.95
C PRO A 12 3.13 -7.31 15.17
N GLY A 13 3.46 -6.30 14.37
CA GLY A 13 2.70 -5.04 14.29
C GLY A 13 1.66 -5.08 13.17
N ALA A 14 0.66 -4.19 13.23
CA ALA A 14 -0.32 -4.04 12.14
C ALA A 14 -0.21 -2.66 11.48
N PHE A 15 -0.12 -2.65 10.14
CA PHE A 15 -0.30 -1.45 9.32
C PHE A 15 -1.61 -1.53 8.57
N LEU A 16 -2.47 -0.52 8.75
CA LEU A 16 -3.72 -0.41 8.02
C LEU A 16 -3.82 0.94 7.32
N PHE A 17 -3.80 0.91 5.99
CA PHE A 17 -3.90 2.10 5.16
C PHE A 17 -5.35 2.34 4.73
N LEU A 18 -5.78 3.59 4.77
CA LEU A 18 -7.09 4.04 4.31
C LEU A 18 -6.90 4.95 3.10
N VAL A 19 -7.37 4.49 1.93
CA VAL A 19 -7.15 5.16 0.64
C VAL A 19 -8.46 5.72 0.12
N ASP A 20 -8.46 7.01 -0.21
CA ASP A 20 -9.60 7.66 -0.86
C ASP A 20 -9.57 7.38 -2.38
N HIS A 21 -10.66 6.85 -2.91
CA HIS A 21 -10.96 6.59 -4.31
C HIS A 21 -12.12 7.48 -4.81
N SER A 22 -12.33 8.63 -4.18
CA SER A 22 -13.39 9.56 -4.57
C SER A 22 -13.12 10.24 -5.90
N ARG A 23 -14.16 10.81 -6.52
CA ARG A 23 -14.02 11.55 -7.77
C ARG A 23 -13.01 12.71 -7.69
N SER A 24 -12.80 13.32 -6.51
CA SER A 24 -11.77 14.36 -6.36
C SER A 24 -10.34 13.87 -6.57
N MET A 25 -10.11 12.56 -6.55
CA MET A 25 -8.82 11.96 -6.82
C MET A 25 -8.46 11.95 -8.31
N ASN A 26 -9.43 12.16 -9.21
CA ASN A 26 -9.18 12.40 -10.64
C ASN A 26 -8.64 13.80 -10.93
N LYS A 27 -8.57 14.70 -9.94
CA LYS A 27 -8.00 16.02 -10.17
C LYS A 27 -6.50 15.91 -10.41
N ASP A 28 -6.03 16.65 -11.40
CA ASP A 28 -4.60 16.77 -11.69
C ASP A 28 -3.86 17.32 -10.47
N PHE A 29 -2.71 16.74 -10.21
CA PHE A 29 -1.79 17.11 -9.15
C PHE A 29 -0.37 16.99 -9.73
N GLY A 30 0.09 18.08 -10.33
CA GLY A 30 1.40 18.12 -10.96
C GLY A 30 1.42 17.49 -12.36
N VAL A 31 2.64 17.29 -12.84
CA VAL A 31 2.95 16.74 -14.16
C VAL A 31 4.00 15.63 -13.99
N ASP A 32 3.94 14.62 -14.86
CA ASP A 32 4.96 13.57 -14.95
C ASP A 32 6.26 14.12 -15.57
N GLU A 33 7.29 13.29 -15.65
CA GLU A 33 8.57 13.62 -16.28
C GLU A 33 8.44 14.00 -17.78
N ASN A 34 7.34 13.60 -18.42
CA ASN A 34 7.01 13.88 -19.82
C ASN A 34 6.11 15.13 -19.99
N GLY A 35 5.75 15.80 -18.90
CA GLY A 35 4.88 16.98 -18.90
C GLY A 35 3.38 16.69 -19.01
N ASN A 36 2.95 15.43 -18.90
CA ASN A 36 1.53 15.06 -18.86
C ASN A 36 0.94 15.27 -17.45
N PRO A 37 -0.33 15.71 -17.34
CA PRO A 37 -0.98 15.84 -16.05
C PRO A 37 -1.13 14.48 -15.36
N VAL A 38 -0.73 14.40 -14.09
CA VAL A 38 -0.88 13.19 -13.25
C VAL A 38 -2.00 13.42 -12.26
N SER A 39 -2.90 12.45 -12.11
CA SER A 39 -4.00 12.55 -11.14
C SER A 39 -3.53 12.23 -9.72
N ARG A 40 -4.21 12.78 -8.70
CA ARG A 40 -3.94 12.44 -7.29
C ARG A 40 -4.04 10.94 -7.00
N ALA A 41 -4.96 10.24 -7.68
CA ALA A 41 -5.12 8.80 -7.53
C ALA A 41 -3.84 8.04 -7.90
N VAL A 42 -3.19 8.43 -8.99
CA VAL A 42 -1.92 7.83 -9.45
C VAL A 42 -0.83 8.05 -8.42
N LEU A 43 -0.62 9.29 -7.98
CA LEU A 43 0.44 9.60 -7.00
C LEU A 43 0.23 8.89 -5.65
N VAL A 44 -1.01 8.76 -5.18
CA VAL A 44 -1.30 8.03 -3.94
C VAL A 44 -1.03 6.54 -4.10
N ALA A 45 -1.39 5.95 -5.24
CA ALA A 45 -1.10 4.55 -5.53
C ALA A 45 0.42 4.32 -5.62
N GLU A 46 1.17 5.18 -6.30
CA GLU A 46 2.63 5.13 -6.38
C GLU A 46 3.29 5.25 -5.01
N ALA A 47 2.90 6.26 -4.21
CA ALA A 47 3.43 6.45 -2.86
C ALA A 47 3.14 5.25 -1.95
N LEU A 48 1.94 4.67 -2.07
CA LEU A 48 1.56 3.49 -1.30
C LEU A 48 2.35 2.26 -1.73
N ASN A 49 2.48 2.01 -3.03
CA ASN A 49 3.28 0.92 -3.56
C ASN A 49 4.75 1.04 -3.13
N SER A 50 5.35 2.24 -3.24
CA SER A 50 6.72 2.50 -2.76
C SER A 50 6.86 2.29 -1.25
N THR A 51 5.86 2.68 -0.47
CA THR A 51 5.85 2.44 0.99
C THR A 51 5.78 0.93 1.30
N LEU A 52 4.95 0.18 0.58
CA LEU A 52 4.86 -1.28 0.73
C LEU A 52 6.17 -1.96 0.38
N GLU A 53 6.83 -1.52 -0.70
CA GLU A 53 8.14 -2.00 -1.09
C GLU A 53 9.20 -1.72 -0.01
N GLU A 54 9.23 -0.52 0.57
CA GLU A 54 10.14 -0.22 1.68
C GLU A 54 9.87 -1.11 2.91
N LEU A 55 8.60 -1.37 3.23
CA LEU A 55 8.22 -2.27 4.32
C LEU A 55 8.67 -3.72 4.05
N VAL A 56 8.51 -4.21 2.82
CA VAL A 56 8.99 -5.54 2.40
C VAL A 56 10.51 -5.60 2.53
N ASN A 57 11.23 -4.61 1.99
CA ASN A 57 12.69 -4.54 2.04
C ASN A 57 13.21 -4.50 3.48
N ARG A 58 12.54 -3.78 4.38
CA ARG A 58 12.90 -3.74 5.81
C ARG A 58 12.72 -5.09 6.52
N CYS A 59 11.81 -5.92 6.02
CA CYS A 59 11.54 -7.26 6.54
C CYS A 59 12.37 -8.36 5.86
N MET A 60 13.07 -8.05 4.77
CA MET A 60 13.91 -8.99 4.05
C MET A 60 15.17 -9.35 4.85
N ARG A 61 15.47 -10.65 4.94
CA ARG A 61 16.66 -11.24 5.55
C ARG A 61 17.20 -12.33 4.62
N ASP A 62 18.40 -12.84 4.92
CA ASP A 62 19.06 -13.87 4.11
C ASP A 62 18.22 -15.15 3.94
N GLU A 63 17.37 -15.46 4.93
CA GLU A 63 16.48 -16.62 4.95
C GLU A 63 15.08 -16.36 4.35
N GLY A 64 14.81 -15.14 3.89
CA GLY A 64 13.53 -14.71 3.33
C GLY A 64 12.91 -13.51 4.05
N VAL A 65 11.63 -13.24 3.78
CA VAL A 65 10.87 -12.13 4.38
C VAL A 65 10.30 -12.59 5.71
N ARG A 66 10.63 -11.88 6.80
CA ARG A 66 10.10 -12.18 8.14
C ARG A 66 8.80 -11.43 8.39
N ASP A 67 7.80 -12.15 8.90
CA ASP A 67 6.49 -11.59 9.24
C ASP A 67 6.52 -10.75 10.52
N TYR A 68 7.11 -9.55 10.43
CA TYR A 68 7.04 -8.54 11.50
C TYR A 68 5.77 -7.69 11.43
N PHE A 69 5.12 -7.65 10.27
CA PHE A 69 3.96 -6.80 10.03
C PHE A 69 2.84 -7.55 9.33
N ASP A 70 1.62 -7.30 9.78
CA ASP A 70 0.39 -7.57 9.05
C ASP A 70 -0.08 -6.28 8.39
N ILE A 71 -0.29 -6.30 7.07
CA ILE A 71 -0.67 -5.14 6.29
C ILE A 71 -2.10 -5.30 5.78
N GLY A 72 -2.88 -4.22 5.83
CA GLY A 72 -4.14 -4.11 5.11
C GLY A 72 -4.25 -2.77 4.42
N VAL A 73 -4.96 -2.75 3.30
CA VAL A 73 -5.30 -1.51 2.61
C VAL A 73 -6.80 -1.50 2.36
N ILE A 74 -7.49 -0.47 2.85
CA ILE A 74 -8.91 -0.25 2.67
C ILE A 74 -9.11 0.93 1.72
N GLY A 75 -9.74 0.69 0.59
CA GLY A 75 -10.23 1.72 -0.33
C GLY A 75 -11.68 2.07 -0.04
N TYR A 76 -11.99 3.36 -0.05
CA TYR A 76 -13.35 3.90 0.00
C TYR A 76 -13.47 4.99 -1.04
N GLY A 77 -14.63 5.27 -1.62
CA GLY A 77 -14.70 6.22 -2.75
C GLY A 77 -15.31 5.62 -4.00
N GLU A 78 -14.98 4.36 -4.23
CA GLU A 78 -15.26 3.64 -5.47
C GLU A 78 -16.70 3.11 -5.54
N THR A 79 -17.17 2.54 -4.43
CA THR A 79 -18.54 2.07 -4.26
C THR A 79 -19.12 2.63 -2.97
N HIS A 80 -20.42 2.41 -2.74
CA HIS A 80 -21.08 2.80 -1.49
C HIS A 80 -20.49 2.14 -0.23
N ARG A 81 -19.68 1.08 -0.38
CA ARG A 81 -19.03 0.38 0.74
C ARG A 81 -17.52 0.38 0.59
N PRO A 82 -16.77 0.64 1.67
CA PRO A 82 -15.32 0.45 1.67
C PRO A 82 -14.99 -1.04 1.54
N ARG A 83 -13.85 -1.35 0.95
CA ARG A 83 -13.35 -2.72 0.80
C ARG A 83 -11.84 -2.77 0.88
N PHE A 84 -11.28 -3.95 1.10
CA PHE A 84 -9.85 -4.13 0.97
C PHE A 84 -9.42 -4.05 -0.49
N CYS A 85 -8.32 -3.34 -0.76
CA CYS A 85 -7.83 -3.04 -2.11
C CYS A 85 -6.86 -4.08 -2.67
N TRP A 86 -6.65 -5.18 -1.96
CA TRP A 86 -5.76 -6.22 -2.45
C TRP A 86 -6.24 -6.79 -3.79
N GLU A 87 -5.32 -6.93 -4.72
CA GLU A 87 -5.53 -7.48 -6.05
C GLU A 87 -5.00 -8.93 -6.13
N ASP A 88 -5.32 -9.62 -7.23
CA ASP A 88 -4.83 -10.96 -7.57
C ASP A 88 -4.92 -11.99 -6.41
N GLY A 89 -3.79 -12.61 -6.05
CA GLY A 89 -3.71 -13.66 -5.04
C GLY A 89 -4.09 -13.22 -3.63
N LEU A 90 -4.20 -11.91 -3.40
CA LEU A 90 -4.60 -11.32 -2.12
C LEU A 90 -6.04 -10.79 -2.14
N ALA A 91 -6.76 -10.90 -3.26
CA ALA A 91 -8.11 -10.39 -3.40
C ALA A 91 -9.06 -10.95 -2.34
N GLY A 92 -9.79 -10.05 -1.68
CA GLY A 92 -10.75 -10.39 -0.62
C GLY A 92 -10.14 -10.67 0.76
N ARG A 93 -8.81 -10.62 0.91
CA ARG A 93 -8.15 -10.68 2.22
C ARG A 93 -8.30 -9.35 2.96
N SER A 94 -8.20 -9.42 4.30
CA SER A 94 -8.18 -8.25 5.18
C SER A 94 -6.74 -7.79 5.46
N LEU A 95 -6.24 -8.02 6.68
CA LEU A 95 -4.82 -7.98 7.00
C LEU A 95 -4.11 -9.23 6.45
N VAL A 96 -2.92 -9.04 5.89
CA VAL A 96 -2.09 -10.04 5.22
C VAL A 96 -0.65 -9.90 5.76
N PRO A 97 0.02 -11.01 6.12
CA PRO A 97 1.42 -10.98 6.53
C PRO A 97 2.33 -10.41 5.44
N ILE A 98 3.36 -9.64 5.82
CA ILE A 98 4.28 -8.99 4.88
C ILE A 98 4.98 -9.99 3.94
N SER A 99 5.21 -11.24 4.37
CA SER A 99 5.76 -12.28 3.48
C SER A 99 4.80 -12.66 2.34
N GLU A 100 3.50 -12.76 2.62
CA GLU A 100 2.47 -12.97 1.59
C GLU A 100 2.34 -11.75 0.68
N VAL A 101 2.46 -10.52 1.22
CA VAL A 101 2.50 -9.29 0.41
C VAL A 101 3.69 -9.32 -0.56
N ALA A 102 4.89 -9.65 -0.07
CA ALA A 102 6.10 -9.74 -0.88
C ALA A 102 5.98 -10.79 -2.00
N ALA A 103 5.31 -11.92 -1.73
CA ALA A 103 5.12 -13.00 -2.70
C ALA A 103 4.11 -12.69 -3.81
N ASN A 104 3.23 -11.69 -3.62
CA ASN A 104 2.15 -11.35 -4.56
C ASN A 104 2.33 -9.95 -5.17
N ALA A 105 3.58 -9.47 -5.24
CA ALA A 105 3.89 -8.22 -5.94
C ALA A 105 3.79 -8.42 -7.46
N ARG A 106 3.03 -7.55 -8.15
CA ARG A 106 3.12 -7.46 -9.61
C ARG A 106 4.35 -6.64 -9.96
N VAL A 107 5.23 -7.21 -10.77
CA VAL A 107 6.47 -6.56 -11.15
C VAL A 107 6.34 -6.04 -12.58
N ASP A 108 6.43 -4.71 -12.74
CA ASP A 108 6.50 -4.06 -14.04
C ASP A 108 7.90 -3.42 -14.21
N GLU A 109 8.46 -3.49 -15.42
CA GLU A 109 9.73 -2.83 -15.77
C GLU A 109 9.42 -1.46 -16.37
N GLN A 110 10.00 -0.40 -15.79
CA GLN A 110 9.93 0.96 -16.31
C GLN A 110 11.31 1.43 -16.76
N GLU A 111 11.41 1.98 -17.96
CA GLU A 111 12.58 2.75 -18.37
C GLU A 111 12.46 4.17 -17.84
N ILE A 112 13.31 4.52 -16.89
CA ILE A 112 13.48 5.90 -16.43
C ILE A 112 14.71 6.52 -17.08
N THR A 113 14.58 7.78 -17.51
CA THR A 113 15.71 8.51 -18.10
C THR A 113 16.32 9.42 -17.04
N THR A 114 17.46 9.01 -16.49
CA THR A 114 18.16 9.80 -15.48
C THR A 114 19.30 10.61 -16.11
N MET A 115 19.47 11.85 -15.66
CA MET A 115 20.60 12.69 -16.07
C MET A 115 21.86 12.35 -15.27
N VAL A 116 22.74 11.54 -15.85
CA VAL A 116 24.06 11.27 -15.26
C VAL A 116 25.10 12.16 -15.93
N ARG A 117 25.67 13.10 -15.17
CA ARG A 117 26.67 14.07 -15.66
C ARG A 117 26.19 14.89 -16.88
N GLY A 118 24.89 15.19 -16.92
CA GLY A 118 24.29 15.98 -18.00
C GLY A 118 24.02 15.21 -19.31
N GLN A 119 24.21 13.89 -19.32
CA GLN A 119 23.75 13.03 -20.41
C GLN A 119 22.52 12.23 -19.97
N PRO A 120 21.48 12.11 -20.82
CA PRO A 120 20.35 11.25 -20.55
C PRO A 120 20.81 9.79 -20.66
N VAL A 121 20.67 9.03 -19.57
CA VAL A 121 20.92 7.59 -19.52
C VAL A 121 19.59 6.91 -19.22
N SER A 122 19.18 5.97 -20.06
CA SER A 122 18.01 5.13 -19.78
C SER A 122 18.41 4.00 -18.83
N GLU A 123 17.71 3.89 -17.72
CA GLU A 123 17.85 2.82 -16.74
C GLU A 123 16.52 2.09 -16.61
N THR A 124 16.54 0.77 -16.74
CA THR A 124 15.36 -0.07 -16.49
C THR A 124 15.27 -0.29 -14.99
N VAL A 125 14.25 0.30 -14.36
CA VAL A 125 13.93 0.10 -12.95
C VAL A 125 12.73 -0.81 -12.83
N THR A 126 12.83 -1.73 -11.89
CA THR A 126 11.77 -2.67 -11.53
C THR A 126 10.87 -2.00 -10.49
N VAL A 127 9.57 -1.89 -10.79
CA VAL A 127 8.57 -1.31 -9.88
C VAL A 127 7.59 -2.39 -9.46
N SER A 128 7.37 -2.51 -8.14
CA SER A 128 6.41 -3.45 -7.58
C SER A 128 5.07 -2.78 -7.31
N HIS A 129 4.00 -3.39 -7.79
CA HIS A 129 2.63 -2.90 -7.66
C HIS A 129 1.75 -3.91 -6.90
N TRP A 130 0.94 -3.39 -5.96
CA TRP A 130 -0.07 -4.18 -5.24
C TRP A 130 -1.48 -3.60 -5.38
N ILE A 131 -1.58 -2.32 -5.77
CA ILE A 131 -2.83 -1.55 -5.81
C ILE A 131 -2.85 -0.66 -7.04
N THR A 132 -3.99 -0.63 -7.73
CA THR A 132 -4.27 0.22 -8.90
C THR A 132 -4.98 1.54 -8.49
N PRO A 133 -4.63 2.68 -9.10
CA PRO A 133 -5.30 3.96 -8.84
C PRO A 133 -6.78 3.93 -9.26
N THR A 134 -7.67 4.38 -8.37
CA THR A 134 -9.13 4.37 -8.60
C THR A 134 -9.78 5.67 -8.11
N ALA A 135 -10.75 6.21 -8.86
CA ALA A 135 -11.44 7.47 -8.53
C ALA A 135 -12.86 7.55 -9.15
N ILE A 136 -13.91 7.16 -8.41
CA ILE A 136 -15.27 6.99 -8.99
C ILE A 136 -16.29 8.02 -8.45
N GLU A 137 -16.90 7.87 -7.26
CA GLU A 137 -18.11 8.69 -6.97
C GLU A 137 -18.40 9.18 -5.53
N SER A 138 -18.24 8.41 -4.44
CA SER A 138 -18.75 8.84 -3.12
C SER A 138 -17.81 8.51 -1.97
N THR A 139 -17.65 9.40 -0.97
CA THR A 139 -16.71 9.27 0.18
C THR A 139 -17.40 8.76 1.47
N PRO A 140 -17.72 7.46 1.61
CA PRO A 140 -18.24 6.91 2.87
C PRO A 140 -17.11 6.72 3.88
N MET A 141 -16.39 7.79 4.21
CA MET A 141 -15.23 7.78 5.12
C MET A 141 -15.60 7.20 6.50
N ASN A 142 -16.80 7.53 7.00
CA ASN A 142 -17.32 6.94 8.24
C ASN A 142 -17.44 5.41 8.16
N ALA A 143 -17.82 4.86 7.01
CA ALA A 143 -17.88 3.41 6.84
C ALA A 143 -16.46 2.83 6.78
N ALA A 144 -15.51 3.52 6.13
CA ALA A 144 -14.12 3.08 6.05
C ALA A 144 -13.46 3.02 7.43
N VAL A 145 -13.67 4.05 8.26
CA VAL A 145 -13.20 4.08 9.65
C VAL A 145 -13.85 2.99 10.50
N LYS A 146 -15.15 2.71 10.31
CA LYS A 146 -15.83 1.59 11.00
C LYS A 146 -15.25 0.23 10.60
N LEU A 147 -14.98 0.03 9.31
CA LEU A 147 -14.33 -1.20 8.83
C LEU A 147 -12.92 -1.34 9.41
N ALA A 148 -12.15 -0.24 9.42
CA ALA A 148 -10.82 -0.22 10.00
C ALA A 148 -10.84 -0.55 11.50
N TYR A 149 -11.77 0.06 12.25
CA TYR A 149 -11.97 -0.23 13.66
C TYR A 149 -12.29 -1.71 13.90
N ALA A 150 -13.26 -2.26 13.17
CA ALA A 150 -13.63 -3.67 13.31
C ALA A 150 -12.47 -4.61 12.98
N THR A 151 -11.70 -4.29 11.93
CA THR A 151 -10.54 -5.07 11.50
C THR A 151 -9.43 -5.06 12.55
N LEU A 152 -9.07 -3.88 13.06
CA LEU A 152 -8.03 -3.74 14.08
C LEU A 152 -8.47 -4.33 15.42
N GLN A 153 -9.74 -4.20 15.79
CA GLN A 153 -10.26 -4.81 17.02
C GLN A 153 -10.13 -6.34 16.99
N GLU A 154 -10.49 -6.96 15.86
CA GLU A 154 -10.32 -8.41 15.67
C GLU A 154 -8.82 -8.80 15.70
N TRP A 155 -7.96 -8.01 15.07
CA TRP A 155 -6.52 -8.27 15.06
C TRP A 155 -5.90 -8.17 16.46
N ILE A 156 -6.26 -7.15 17.25
CA ILE A 156 -5.82 -6.98 18.64
C ILE A 156 -6.30 -8.16 19.50
N TYR A 157 -7.54 -8.61 19.30
CA TYR A 157 -8.07 -9.77 20.01
C TYR A 157 -7.27 -11.05 19.73
N ARG A 158 -6.80 -11.23 18.49
CA ARG A 158 -5.96 -12.37 18.09
C ARG A 158 -4.50 -12.24 18.50
N ASN A 159 -4.00 -11.02 18.66
CA ASN A 159 -2.61 -10.72 19.02
C ASN A 159 -2.54 -9.92 20.33
N PRO A 160 -2.90 -10.52 21.49
CA PRO A 160 -3.04 -9.80 22.76
C PRO A 160 -1.70 -9.31 23.36
N ASN A 161 -0.58 -9.83 22.87
CA ASN A 161 0.77 -9.48 23.31
C ASN A 161 1.49 -8.52 22.36
N SER A 162 0.81 -8.13 21.26
CA SER A 162 1.25 -7.15 20.26
C SER A 162 0.68 -5.76 20.52
#